data_AF-A0A183AZT6-F1
#
_entry.id   AF-A0A183AZT6-F1
#
_cell.length_a   1.000
_cell.length_b   1.000
_cell.length_c   1.000
_cell.angle_alpha   90.00
_cell.angle_beta   90.00
_cell.angle_gamma   90.00
#
_symmetry.space_group_name_H-M   'P 1'
#
loop_
_entity.id
_entity.type
_entity.pdbx_description
1 polymer ?
#
loop_
_entity_poly.entity_id
_entity_poly.type
_entity_poly.pdbx_seq_one_letter_code
_entity_poly.pdbx_strand_id
1 'polypeptide(L)'
;MTSGVCYRPPVTAPVAILDDMRRWTGDGHCLILGDFNVPLIDWNENRFPPGADRLSRGPLAVVNQLTLHQHSHEPTRIHDSAQAVLDLVLFSRTLDVDVIDHLLPLGSSDHSTPLVH
;
A
#
# COMPACT_ATOMS: atom_id res chain seq x y z
N MET A 1 -9.36 6.63 15.99
CA MET A 1 -8.65 5.96 14.90
C MET A 1 -9.49 6.04 13.64
N THR A 2 -8.98 6.67 12.60
CA THR A 2 -9.65 6.77 11.29
C THR A 2 -9.20 5.61 10.42
N SER A 3 -10.13 4.89 9.80
CA SER A 3 -9.81 3.78 8.89
C SER A 3 -10.22 4.12 7.47
N GLY A 4 -9.32 3.90 6.52
CA GLY A 4 -9.54 4.11 5.09
C GLY A 4 -9.29 2.84 4.29
N VAL A 5 -10.10 2.59 3.26
CA VAL A 5 -9.91 1.48 2.33
C VAL A 5 -9.65 2.05 0.93
N CYS A 6 -8.54 1.66 0.33
CA CYS A 6 -8.13 2.07 -0.99
C CYS A 6 -8.33 0.96 -2.01
N TYR A 7 -8.87 1.32 -3.17
CA TYR A 7 -8.69 0.54 -4.39
C TYR A 7 -8.35 1.49 -5.52
N ARG A 8 -7.18 1.31 -6.12
CA ARG A 8 -6.75 2.07 -7.29
C ARG A 8 -6.54 1.11 -8.46
N PRO A 9 -7.30 1.24 -9.56
CA PRO A 9 -7.06 0.45 -10.75
C PRO A 9 -5.66 0.71 -11.36
N PRO A 10 -5.03 -0.29 -12.02
CA PRO A 10 -3.63 -0.20 -12.48
C PRO A 10 -3.31 1.00 -13.37
N VAL A 11 -4.26 1.44 -14.20
CA VAL A 11 -4.07 2.49 -15.22
C VAL A 11 -4.58 3.87 -14.78
N THR A 12 -5.28 3.96 -13.64
CA THR A 12 -5.96 5.18 -13.22
C THR A 12 -5.00 6.10 -12.46
N ALA A 13 -4.96 7.39 -12.75
CA ALA A 13 -4.11 8.31 -11.97
C ALA A 13 -4.45 8.26 -10.46
N PRO A 14 -3.48 8.30 -9.55
CA PRO A 14 -3.73 8.10 -8.11
C PRO A 14 -4.43 9.29 -7.43
N VAL A 15 -4.88 10.31 -8.15
CA VAL A 15 -5.37 11.59 -7.57
C VAL A 15 -6.41 11.38 -6.47
N ALA A 16 -7.45 10.59 -6.73
CA ALA A 16 -8.52 10.35 -5.75
C ALA A 16 -8.00 9.69 -4.47
N ILE A 17 -7.18 8.64 -4.58
CA ILE A 17 -6.64 7.96 -3.40
C ILE A 17 -5.70 8.86 -2.60
N LEU A 18 -4.94 9.75 -3.26
CA LEU A 18 -4.03 10.66 -2.56
C LEU A 18 -4.80 11.72 -1.76
N ASP A 19 -5.91 12.22 -2.29
CA ASP A 19 -6.79 13.16 -1.58
C ASP A 19 -7.50 12.47 -0.40
N ASP A 20 -7.96 11.24 -0.58
CA ASP A 20 -8.55 10.44 0.50
C ASP A 20 -7.55 10.15 1.62
N MET A 21 -6.31 9.76 1.28
CA MET A 21 -5.24 9.55 2.27
C MET A 21 -4.98 10.81 3.11
N ARG A 22 -4.91 11.98 2.47
CA ARG A 22 -4.73 13.26 3.17
C ARG A 22 -5.90 13.60 4.09
N ARG A 23 -7.11 13.25 3.67
CA ARG A 23 -8.31 13.44 4.50
C ARG A 23 -8.30 12.52 5.73
N TRP A 24 -7.95 11.24 5.56
CA TRP A 24 -7.96 10.27 6.65
C TRP A 24 -6.84 10.48 7.67
N THR A 25 -5.72 11.05 7.24
CA THR A 25 -4.57 11.37 8.11
C THR A 25 -4.73 12.67 8.91
N GLY A 26 -5.78 13.46 8.67
CA GLY A 26 -5.97 14.77 9.30
C GLY A 26 -5.93 14.77 10.83
N ASP A 27 -6.39 13.69 11.46
CA ASP A 27 -6.44 13.54 12.92
C ASP A 27 -5.19 12.86 13.53
N GLY A 28 -4.18 12.55 12.70
CA GLY A 28 -2.89 11.96 13.13
C GLY A 28 -2.94 10.51 13.61
N HIS A 29 -4.12 9.87 13.62
CA HIS A 29 -4.29 8.47 14.00
C HIS A 29 -5.11 7.71 12.96
N CYS A 30 -4.45 7.07 12.00
CA CYS A 30 -5.13 6.34 10.93
C CYS A 30 -4.50 5.00 10.54
N LEU A 31 -5.35 4.13 10.01
CA LEU A 31 -5.01 2.90 9.29
C LEU A 31 -5.60 2.99 7.88
N ILE A 32 -4.77 2.82 6.87
CA ILE A 32 -5.19 2.83 5.47
C ILE A 32 -4.76 1.50 4.86
N LEU A 33 -5.69 0.77 4.26
CA LEU A 33 -5.42 -0.54 3.69
C LEU A 33 -6.02 -0.69 2.28
N GLY A 34 -5.41 -1.54 1.46
CA GLY A 34 -5.99 -1.99 0.19
C GLY A 34 -5.01 -1.99 -0.98
N ASP A 35 -5.53 -2.20 -2.18
CA ASP A 35 -4.75 -2.39 -3.40
C ASP A 35 -4.46 -1.05 -4.11
N PHE A 36 -3.18 -0.66 -4.11
CA PHE A 36 -2.71 0.57 -4.74
C PHE A 36 -2.25 0.36 -6.19
N ASN A 37 -2.09 -0.88 -6.66
CA ASN A 37 -1.59 -1.26 -7.98
C ASN A 37 -0.37 -0.42 -8.46
N VAL A 38 0.65 -0.27 -7.61
CA VAL A 38 1.88 0.47 -7.93
C VAL A 38 3.11 -0.45 -7.90
N PRO A 39 3.24 -1.36 -8.88
CA PRO A 39 4.22 -2.44 -8.87
C PRO A 39 5.69 -1.99 -8.95
N LEU A 40 5.95 -0.75 -9.37
CA LEU A 40 7.33 -0.24 -9.53
C LEU A 40 7.92 0.29 -8.22
N ILE A 41 7.13 0.39 -7.15
CA ILE A 41 7.63 0.86 -5.85
C ILE A 41 8.13 -0.36 -5.07
N ASP A 42 9.40 -0.30 -4.68
CA ASP A 42 9.93 -1.14 -3.61
C ASP A 42 9.53 -0.51 -2.27
N TRP A 43 8.48 -1.06 -1.68
CA TRP A 43 7.92 -0.59 -0.41
C TRP A 43 8.79 -0.92 0.80
N ASN A 44 9.63 -1.96 0.70
CA ASN A 44 10.55 -2.35 1.76
C ASN A 44 11.75 -1.39 1.83
N GLU A 45 12.22 -0.95 0.66
CA GLU A 45 13.35 -0.03 0.54
C GLU A 45 12.94 1.42 0.33
N ASN A 46 11.62 1.71 0.31
CA ASN A 46 11.04 3.04 0.10
C ASN A 46 11.61 3.74 -1.15
N ARG A 47 11.71 3.02 -2.26
CA ARG A 47 12.31 3.51 -3.51
C ARG A 47 11.60 2.97 -4.75
N PHE A 48 11.95 3.51 -5.90
CA PHE A 48 11.51 3.00 -7.21
C PHE A 48 12.70 3.08 -8.19
N PRO A 49 12.71 2.29 -9.28
CA PRO A 49 13.81 2.31 -10.23
C PRO A 49 13.93 3.67 -10.94
N PRO A 50 15.14 4.04 -11.40
CA PRO A 50 15.32 5.23 -12.23
C PRO A 50 14.37 5.21 -13.44
N GLY A 51 13.62 6.30 -13.63
CA GLY A 51 12.64 6.40 -14.71
C GLY A 51 11.23 5.89 -14.37
N ALA A 52 10.94 5.53 -13.11
CA ALA A 52 9.59 5.20 -12.69
C ALA A 52 8.58 6.28 -13.08
N ASP A 53 7.37 5.85 -13.43
CA ASP A 53 6.32 6.70 -13.97
C ASP A 53 5.72 7.64 -12.91
N ARG A 54 4.81 8.52 -13.35
CA ARG A 54 4.10 9.44 -12.46
C ARG A 54 3.10 8.71 -11.54
N LEU A 55 2.70 7.48 -11.91
CA LEU A 55 1.73 6.69 -11.16
C LEU A 55 2.35 6.16 -9.86
N SER A 56 3.65 5.83 -9.88
CA SER A 56 4.40 5.40 -8.69
C SER A 56 4.97 6.55 -7.87
N ARG A 57 5.35 7.67 -8.49
CA ARG A 57 5.97 8.80 -7.76
C ARG A 57 5.03 9.47 -6.77
N GLY A 58 3.76 9.63 -7.13
CA GLY A 58 2.76 10.31 -6.29
C GLY A 58 2.49 9.59 -4.96
N PRO A 59 2.11 8.31 -4.99
CA PRO A 59 1.83 7.52 -3.78
C PRO A 59 3.01 7.48 -2.81
N LEU A 60 4.24 7.19 -3.29
CA LEU A 60 5.41 7.15 -2.42
C LEU A 60 5.68 8.50 -1.75
N ALA A 61 5.57 9.59 -2.51
CA ALA A 61 5.76 10.93 -1.97
C ALA A 61 4.71 11.28 -0.91
N VAL A 62 3.45 10.90 -1.10
CA VAL A 62 2.37 11.16 -0.15
C VAL A 62 2.51 10.29 1.10
N VAL A 63 2.84 9.00 0.98
CA VAL A 63 3.12 8.12 2.13
C VAL A 63 4.22 8.73 3.01
N ASN A 64 5.33 9.15 2.39
CA ASN A 64 6.43 9.80 3.10
C ASN A 64 6.05 11.15 3.72
N GLN A 65 5.31 12.00 2.97
CA GLN A 65 4.85 13.30 3.45
C GLN A 65 3.92 13.17 4.66
N LEU A 66 3.06 12.15 4.67
CA LEU A 66 2.09 11.90 5.73
C LEU A 66 2.66 11.05 6.88
N THR A 67 3.97 10.76 6.84
CA THR A 67 4.65 9.92 7.85
C THR A 67 3.93 8.59 8.08
N LEU A 68 3.42 7.99 7.00
CA LEU A 68 2.76 6.70 7.04
C LEU A 68 3.81 5.59 6.93
N HIS A 69 3.67 4.59 7.78
CA HIS A 69 4.53 3.41 7.84
C HIS A 69 3.83 2.25 7.12
N GLN A 70 4.52 1.65 6.15
CA GLN A 70 4.02 0.49 5.42
C GLN A 70 4.43 -0.79 6.13
N HIS A 71 3.47 -1.66 6.40
CA HIS A 71 3.66 -2.88 7.20
C HIS A 71 3.57 -4.19 6.39
N SER A 72 3.12 -4.17 5.13
CA SER A 72 3.16 -5.35 4.27
C SER A 72 4.53 -5.47 3.62
N HIS A 73 5.27 -6.51 4.01
CA HIS A 73 6.65 -6.75 3.54
C HIS A 73 6.75 -7.92 2.56
N GLU A 74 5.77 -8.83 2.59
CA GLU A 74 5.70 -9.97 1.69
C GLU A 74 4.90 -9.62 0.42
N PRO A 75 5.24 -10.23 -0.73
CA PRO A 75 4.49 -10.03 -1.97
C PRO A 75 3.01 -10.36 -1.82
N THR A 76 2.16 -9.37 -2.09
CA THR A 76 0.72 -9.51 -2.06
C THR A 76 0.12 -9.89 -3.41
N ARG A 77 0.90 -9.78 -4.49
CA ARG A 77 0.56 -10.33 -5.79
C ARG A 77 1.65 -11.25 -6.30
N ILE A 78 1.28 -12.47 -6.70
CA ILE A 78 2.17 -13.47 -7.26
C ILE A 78 1.58 -13.94 -8.58
N HIS A 79 2.26 -13.63 -9.69
CA HIS A 79 1.83 -14.03 -11.02
C HIS A 79 3.01 -14.57 -11.83
N ASP A 80 2.93 -15.86 -12.17
CA ASP A 80 3.90 -16.67 -12.95
C ASP A 80 5.37 -16.55 -12.50
N SER A 81 6.01 -15.41 -12.77
CA SER A 81 7.43 -15.09 -12.51
C SER A 81 7.66 -13.70 -11.89
N ALA A 82 6.59 -12.94 -11.63
CA ALA A 82 6.65 -11.62 -11.03
C ALA A 82 5.95 -11.62 -9.66
N GLN A 83 6.57 -10.92 -8.72
CA GLN A 83 6.06 -10.73 -7.37
C GLN A 83 6.13 -9.25 -7.02
N ALA A 84 5.05 -8.72 -6.44
CA ALA A 84 4.97 -7.33 -6.06
C ALA A 84 4.13 -7.14 -4.80
N VAL A 85 4.47 -6.11 -4.02
CA VAL A 85 3.64 -5.62 -2.92
C VAL A 85 2.69 -4.56 -3.49
N LEU A 86 1.42 -4.91 -3.70
CA LEU A 86 0.39 -4.02 -4.24
C LEU A 86 -0.67 -3.67 -3.20
N ASP A 87 -1.05 -4.65 -2.39
CA ASP A 87 -1.85 -4.45 -1.19
C ASP A 87 -0.98 -3.88 -0.07
N LEU A 88 -1.34 -2.71 0.42
CA LEU A 88 -0.61 -1.97 1.44
C LEU A 88 -1.41 -1.91 2.74
N VAL A 89 -0.69 -1.81 3.85
CA VAL A 89 -1.22 -1.54 5.18
C VAL A 89 -0.38 -0.42 5.78
N LEU A 90 -0.93 0.78 5.69
CA LEU A 90 -0.29 2.03 6.07
C LEU A 90 -0.83 2.49 7.44
N PHE A 91 0.07 2.74 8.39
CA PHE A 91 -0.29 3.23 9.71
C PHE A 91 0.45 4.53 10.05
N SER A 92 -0.18 5.45 10.78
CA SER A 92 0.45 6.74 11.15
C SER A 92 1.37 6.67 12.37
N ARG A 93 1.58 5.48 12.95
CA ARG A 93 2.47 5.21 14.10
C ARG A 93 3.28 3.95 13.84
N THR A 94 4.49 3.89 14.37
CA THR A 94 5.40 2.75 14.15
C THR A 94 5.12 1.52 15.02
N LEU A 95 4.32 1.64 16.09
CA LEU A 95 4.29 0.67 17.20
C LEU A 95 2.96 -0.06 17.40
N ASP A 96 1.95 0.18 16.57
CA ASP A 96 0.58 -0.31 16.80
C ASP A 96 0.15 -1.46 15.87
N VAL A 97 1.04 -1.96 15.00
CA VAL A 97 0.76 -3.12 14.14
C VAL A 97 1.82 -4.20 14.41
N ASP A 98 1.42 -5.23 15.14
CA ASP A 98 2.35 -6.26 15.66
C ASP A 98 2.84 -7.21 14.55
N VAL A 99 1.92 -7.76 13.75
CA VAL A 99 2.22 -8.73 12.68
C VAL A 99 1.16 -8.61 11.58
N ILE A 100 1.59 -8.57 10.32
CA ILE A 100 0.70 -8.76 9.17
C ILE A 100 0.94 -10.16 8.61
N ASP A 101 -0.02 -11.05 8.81
CA ASP A 101 0.00 -12.36 8.18
C ASP A 101 -0.56 -12.25 6.76
N HIS A 102 0.05 -12.96 5.82
CA HIS A 102 -0.46 -13.06 4.47
C HIS A 102 -1.11 -14.43 4.27
N LEU A 103 -2.44 -14.45 4.17
CA LEU A 103 -3.17 -15.67 3.87
C LEU A 103 -2.97 -16.01 2.39
N LEU A 104 -2.87 -17.32 2.12
CA LEU A 104 -2.79 -17.85 0.75
C LEU A 104 -3.95 -17.31 -0.10
N PRO A 105 -3.72 -17.10 -1.41
CA PRO A 105 -4.75 -16.61 -2.30
C PRO A 105 -6.02 -17.45 -2.23
N LEU A 106 -7.16 -16.77 -2.16
CA LEU A 106 -8.46 -17.44 -2.15
C LEU A 106 -8.81 -17.90 -3.56
N GLY A 107 -8.80 -19.22 -3.78
CA GLY A 107 -9.17 -19.82 -5.07
C GLY A 107 -8.14 -19.57 -6.16
N SER A 108 -8.56 -18.96 -7.27
CA SER A 108 -7.71 -18.64 -8.43
C SER A 108 -7.18 -17.20 -8.44
N SER A 109 -7.29 -16.49 -7.31
CA SER A 109 -6.75 -15.14 -7.16
C SER A 109 -5.22 -15.16 -7.26
N ASP A 110 -4.64 -14.16 -7.90
CA ASP A 110 -3.20 -13.87 -7.84
C ASP A 110 -2.83 -12.96 -6.65
N HIS A 111 -3.83 -12.45 -5.91
CA HIS A 111 -3.65 -11.66 -4.69
C HIS A 111 -3.74 -12.51 -3.41
N SER A 112 -2.80 -12.29 -2.50
CA SER A 112 -2.80 -12.78 -1.11
C SER A 112 -3.58 -11.82 -0.20
N THR A 113 -4.26 -12.32 0.83
CA THR A 113 -5.05 -11.47 1.74
C THR A 113 -4.22 -11.05 2.96
N PRO A 114 -3.98 -9.75 3.19
CA PRO A 114 -3.34 -9.27 4.42
C PRO A 114 -4.29 -9.41 5.62
N LEU A 115 -3.82 -10.03 6.69
CA LEU A 115 -4.48 -10.13 7.99
C LEU A 115 -3.70 -9.29 9.00
N VAL A 116 -4.36 -8.28 9.55
CA VAL A 116 -3.78 -7.35 10.54
C VAL A 116 -4.32 -7.74 11.92
N HIS A 117 -3.41 -7.99 12.87
CA HIS A 117 -3.74 -8.31 14.27
C HIS A 117 -3.72 -7.08 15.18
#